data_AF-A0A559SL47-F1
#
_entry.id   AF-A0A559SL47-F1
#
_cell.length_a   1.000
_cell.length_b   1.000
_cell.length_c   1.000
_cell.angle_alpha   90.00
_cell.angle_beta   90.00
_cell.angle_gamma   90.00
#
_symmetry.space_group_name_H-M   'P 1'
#
loop_
_entity.id
_entity.type
_entity.pdbx_description
1 polymer ?
#
loop_
_entity_poly.entity_id
_entity_poly.type
_entity_poly.pdbx_seq_one_letter_code
_entity_poly.pdbx_strand_id
1 'polypeptide(L)' 'MPSKEIIVIGEQDKEVADFLEKLLAAGTLRVQIGANVFVVRVSPDYVSQSARDFLTKGGGVAK' A
#
# COMPACT_ATOMS: atom_id res chain seq x y z
N MET A 1 17.36 9.74 -6.86
CA MET A 1 16.07 9.09 -6.57
C MET A 1 16.39 7.77 -5.90
N PRO A 2 15.86 7.47 -4.71
CA PRO A 2 16.09 6.16 -4.10
C PRO A 2 15.56 5.09 -5.06
N SER A 3 16.40 4.13 -5.38
CA SER A 3 16.05 2.96 -6.18
C SER A 3 14.86 2.27 -5.51
N LYS A 4 13.73 2.15 -6.23
CA LYS A 4 12.60 1.33 -5.78
C LYS A 4 13.06 -0.13 -5.82
N GLU A 5 13.43 -0.67 -4.68
CA GLU A 5 13.71 -2.09 -4.53
C GLU A 5 12.39 -2.85 -4.52
N ILE A 6 12.27 -3.86 -5.39
CA ILE A 6 11.10 -4.73 -5.46
C ILE A 6 11.46 -6.03 -4.76
N ILE A 7 10.79 -6.29 -3.64
CA ILE A 7 10.91 -7.56 -2.91
C ILE A 7 9.77 -8.47 -3.38
N VAL A 8 10.13 -9.66 -3.86
CA VAL A 8 9.16 -10.69 -4.27
C VAL A 8 8.85 -11.57 -3.07
N ILE A 9 7.58 -11.66 -2.70
CA ILE A 9 7.09 -12.49 -1.59
C ILE A 9 6.67 -13.84 -2.18
N GLY A 10 7.36 -14.90 -1.81
CA GLY A 10 7.05 -16.27 -2.21
C GLY A 10 6.16 -16.98 -1.21
N GLU A 11 5.78 -18.23 -1.50
CA GLU A 11 4.93 -19.04 -0.60
C GLU A 11 5.55 -19.28 0.78
N GLN A 12 6.88 -19.25 0.87
CA GLN A 12 7.63 -19.40 2.13
C GLN A 12 7.56 -18.15 3.03
N ASP A 13 7.15 -17.00 2.50
CA ASP A 13 7.12 -15.71 3.20
C ASP A 13 5.73 -15.41 3.80
N LYS A 14 5.06 -16.45 4.30
CA LYS A 14 3.67 -16.39 4.75
C LYS A 14 3.41 -15.29 5.79
N GLU A 15 4.31 -15.11 6.75
CA GLU A 15 4.14 -14.09 7.79
C GLU A 15 4.16 -12.67 7.22
N VAL A 16 4.98 -12.43 6.19
CA VAL A 16 5.05 -11.14 5.50
C VAL A 16 3.77 -10.92 4.69
N ALA A 17 3.28 -11.96 4.00
CA ALA A 17 2.01 -11.90 3.28
C ALA A 17 0.84 -11.58 4.22
N ASP A 18 0.71 -12.33 5.33
CA ASP A 18 -0.34 -12.13 6.33
C ASP A 18 -0.29 -10.72 6.96
N PHE A 19 0.91 -10.19 7.20
CA PHE A 19 1.09 -8.82 7.68
C PHE A 19 0.61 -7.79 6.65
N LEU A 20 0.98 -7.97 5.37
CA LEU A 20 0.56 -7.08 4.29
C LEU A 20 -0.95 -7.13 4.06
N GLU A 21 -1.58 -8.29 4.17
CA GLU A 21 -3.04 -8.41 4.09
C GLU A 21 -3.73 -7.60 5.21
N LYS A 22 -3.25 -7.71 6.45
CA LYS A 22 -3.77 -6.90 7.57
C LYS A 22 -3.57 -5.42 7.33
N LEU A 23 -2.41 -5.04 6.79
CA LEU A 23 -2.08 -3.66 6.49
C LEU A 23 -2.95 -3.09 5.34
N LEU A 24 -3.23 -3.89 4.32
CA LEU A 24 -4.13 -3.54 3.22
C LEU A 24 -5.56 -3.32 3.72
N ALA A 25 -6.05 -4.19 4.61
CA ALA A 25 -7.37 -4.07 5.21
C ALA A 25 -7.50 -2.84 6.11
N ALA A 26 -6.46 -2.52 6.88
CA ALA A 26 -6.46 -1.39 7.81
C ALA A 26 -6.11 -0.04 7.14
N GLY A 27 -5.44 -0.06 5.98
CA GLY A 27 -4.89 1.11 5.29
C GLY A 27 -3.69 1.76 5.99
N THR A 28 -3.60 1.70 7.31
CA THR A 28 -2.47 2.18 8.11
C THR A 28 -2.34 1.36 9.39
N LEU A 29 -1.12 0.96 9.75
CA LEU A 29 -0.83 0.27 11.01
C LEU A 29 0.28 0.97 11.79
N ARG A 30 0.21 0.85 13.12
CA ARG A 30 1.33 1.18 14.01
C ARG A 30 2.01 -0.12 14.43
N VAL A 31 3.30 -0.23 14.17
CA VAL A 31 4.09 -1.44 14.44
C VAL A 31 5.18 -1.08 15.43
N GLN A 32 5.27 -1.84 16.52
CA GLN A 32 6.33 -1.67 17.50
C GLN A 32 7.45 -2.67 17.25
N ILE A 33 8.69 -2.19 17.17
CA ILE A 33 9.91 -3.01 17.07
C ILE A 33 10.86 -2.55 18.17
N GLY A 34 11.06 -3.41 19.18
CA GLY A 34 11.78 -3.04 20.39
C GLY A 34 11.08 -1.89 21.12
N ALA A 35 11.81 -0.79 21.34
CA ALA A 35 11.29 0.43 21.97
C ALA A 35 10.69 1.44 20.97
N ASN A 36 10.80 1.18 19.67
CA ASN A 36 10.40 2.13 18.63
C ASN A 36 9.04 1.78 18.05
N VAL A 37 8.24 2.81 17.75
CA VAL A 37 6.94 2.67 17.08
C VAL A 37 7.02 3.28 15.70
N PHE A 38 6.65 2.50 14.69
CA PHE A 38 6.62 2.87 13.29
C PHE A 38 5.19 3.00 12.80
N VAL A 39 4.94 3.94 11.89
CA VAL A 39 3.68 4.03 11.16
C VAL A 39 3.90 3.47 9.76
N VAL A 40 3.23 2.38 9.44
CA VAL A 40 3.30 1.73 8.14
C VAL A 40 2.04 2.08 7.35
N ARG A 41 2.21 2.56 6.12
CA ARG A 41 1.12 2.90 5.20
C ARG A 41 1.34 2.22 3.86
N VAL A 42 0.28 1.66 3.29
CA VAL A 42 0.33 1.18 1.91
C VAL A 42 -0.08 2.31 0.99
N SER A 43 0.74 2.56 -0.01
CA SER A 43 0.39 3.39 -1.15
C SER A 43 0.43 2.47 -2.37
N PRO A 44 -0.72 2.06 -2.92
CA PRO A 44 -0.71 1.24 -4.12
C PRO A 44 -0.03 2.02 -5.25
N ASP A 45 1.00 1.43 -5.85
CA ASP A 45 1.70 1.98 -7.02
C ASP A 45 0.89 1.76 -8.32
N TYR A 46 -0.28 1.12 -8.21
CA TYR A 46 -1.25 0.98 -9.29
C TYR A 46 -2.42 1.95 -9.10
N VAL A 47 -2.71 2.71 -10.13
CA VAL A 47 -3.96 3.46 -10.25
C VAL A 47 -5.00 2.47 -10.78
N SER A 48 -6.08 2.23 -10.03
CA SER A 48 -7.16 1.36 -10.51
C SER A 48 -7.71 1.85 -11.85
N GLN A 49 -8.22 0.95 -12.68
CA GLN A 49 -8.81 1.36 -13.97
C GLN A 49 -9.96 2.36 -13.76
N SER A 50 -10.74 2.21 -12.69
CA SER A 50 -11.78 3.18 -12.32
C SER A 50 -11.23 4.56 -11.97
N ALA A 51 -10.10 4.64 -11.26
CA ALA A 51 -9.43 5.89 -10.96
C ALA A 51 -8.79 6.50 -12.22
N ARG A 52 -8.22 5.68 -13.12
CA ARG A 52 -7.75 6.14 -14.43
C ARG A 52 -8.91 6.70 -15.26
N ASP A 53 -10.04 6.02 -15.30
CA ASP A 53 -11.23 6.45 -16.03
C ASP A 53 -11.79 7.75 -15.46
N PHE A 54 -11.80 7.92 -14.13
CA PHE A 54 -12.19 9.17 -13.46
C PHE A 54 -11.26 10.34 -13.83
N LEU A 55 -9.94 10.11 -13.81
CA LEU A 55 -8.93 11.12 -14.14
C LEU A 55 -8.95 11.50 -15.63
N THR A 56 -9.16 10.52 -16.52
CA THR A 56 -9.14 10.72 -17.98
C THR A 56 -10.46 11.25 -18.53
N LYS A 57 -11.60 10.94 -17.91
CA LYS A 57 -12.92 11.49 -18.31
C LYS A 57 -13.18 12.90 -17.75
N GLY A 58 -12.19 13.51 -17.11
CA GLY A 58 -12.31 14.86 -16.56
C GLY A 58 -13.32 14.91 -15.43
N GLY A 59 -13.13 14.10 -14.38
CA GLY A 59 -13.96 14.09 -13.19
C GLY A 59 -14.19 15.51 -12.68
N GLY A 60 -15.37 16.05 -13.00
CA GLY A 60 -15.78 17.36 -12.55
C GLY A 60 -15.74 17.35 -11.03
N VAL A 61 -14.90 18.20 -10.45
CA VAL A 61 -15.03 18.57 -9.05
C VAL A 61 -16.38 19.28 -8.97
N ALA A 62 -17.43 18.52 -8.60
CA ALA A 62 -18.73 19.09 -8.33
C ALA A 62 -18.53 20.14 -7.23
N LYS A 63 -18.82 21.38 -7.59
CA LYS A 63 -18.78 22.55 -6.73
C LYS A 63 -19.90 22.48 -5.68
#